data_AF-A0A3N5ZC32-F1
#
_entry.id   AF-A0A3N5ZC32-F1
#
_cell.length_a   1.000
_cell.length_b   1.000
_cell.length_c   1.000
_cell.angle_alpha   90.00
_cell.angle_beta   90.00
_cell.angle_gamma   90.00
#
_symmetry.space_group_name_H-M   'P 1'
#
loop_
_entity.id
_entity.type
_entity.pdbx_description
1 polymer ?
#
loop_
_entity_poly.entity_id
_entity_poly.type
_entity_poly.pdbx_seq_one_letter_code
_entity_poly.pdbx_strand_id
1 'polypeptide(L)'
;MRQEQRIFLIFVLLVVIMGCPSTLFCESMDEMAEQYEKEYQALIPPPNSSMNSDYKMGQVALGTMYTGKSIKMLYDQNQKQIDQNQIMILKYDEIIRQNNEIINLLKIIAKKGMPAP
;
A
#
# COMPACT_ATOMS: atom_id res chain seq x y z
N MET A 1 -8.05 29.82 23.43
CA MET A 1 -8.46 28.40 23.44
C MET A 1 -8.36 27.89 24.88
N ARG A 2 -9.48 27.52 25.51
CA ARG A 2 -9.52 27.17 26.96
C ARG A 2 -8.76 25.86 27.21
N GLN A 3 -8.10 25.76 28.37
CA GLN A 3 -7.25 24.63 28.79
C GLN A 3 -7.96 23.26 28.66
N GLU A 4 -9.24 23.22 29.00
CA GLU A 4 -10.14 22.08 28.81
C GLU A 4 -10.14 21.53 27.37
N GLN A 5 -10.09 22.41 26.36
CA GLN A 5 -10.11 22.00 24.95
C GLN A 5 -8.78 21.36 24.51
N ARG A 6 -7.66 21.75 25.13
CA ARG A 6 -6.35 21.16 24.85
C ARG A 6 -6.26 19.74 25.42
N ILE A 7 -6.79 19.53 26.62
CA ILE A 7 -6.81 18.22 27.28
C ILE A 7 -7.71 17.25 26.49
N PHE A 8 -8.89 17.71 26.06
CA PHE A 8 -9.78 16.91 25.22
C PHE A 8 -9.13 16.50 23.88
N LEU A 9 -8.43 17.42 23.22
CA LEU A 9 -7.70 17.13 21.98
C LEU A 9 -6.58 16.10 22.16
N ILE A 10 -5.82 16.20 23.26
CA ILE A 10 -4.75 15.24 23.57
C ILE A 10 -5.33 13.87 23.88
N PHE A 11 -6.46 13.81 24.59
CA PHE A 11 -7.13 12.55 24.92
C PHE A 11 -7.68 11.86 23.67
N VAL A 12 -8.30 12.61 22.75
CA VAL A 12 -8.75 12.07 21.45
C VAL A 12 -7.58 11.55 20.63
N LEU A 13 -6.45 12.27 20.61
CA LEU A 13 -5.23 11.84 19.90
C LEU A 13 -4.69 10.52 20.46
N LEU A 14 -4.66 10.38 21.79
CA LEU A 14 -4.18 9.18 22.47
C LEU A 14 -5.07 7.95 22.22
N VAL A 15 -6.39 8.14 22.18
CA VAL A 15 -7.36 7.08 21.83
C VAL A 15 -7.20 6.63 20.37
N VAL A 16 -6.92 7.56 19.46
CA VAL A 16 -6.66 7.25 18.04
C VAL A 16 -5.35 6.48 17.86
N ILE A 17 -4.31 6.83 18.61
CA ILE A 17 -3.01 6.15 18.55
C ILE A 17 -3.07 4.75 19.19
N MET A 18 -3.75 4.59 20.32
CA MET A 18 -3.89 3.28 20.98
C MET A 18 -4.93 2.36 20.32
N GLY A 19 -5.85 2.91 19.51
CA GLY A 19 -6.86 2.15 18.77
C GLY A 19 -6.34 1.42 17.52
N CYS A 20 -5.07 1.57 17.15
CA CYS A 20 -4.46 0.95 15.97
C CYS A 20 -3.36 -0.08 16.30
N PRO A 21 -3.65 -1.23 16.94
CA PRO A 21 -2.75 -2.37 16.92
C PRO A 21 -3.15 -3.32 15.78
N SER A 22 -2.98 -2.94 14.51
CA SER A 22 -3.12 -3.90 13.40
C SER A 22 -2.41 -3.48 12.11
N THR A 23 -1.23 -2.87 12.23
CA THR A 23 -0.24 -2.96 11.16
C THR A 23 0.69 -4.09 11.54
N LEU A 24 0.49 -5.31 11.03
CA LEU A 24 1.57 -6.30 10.81
C LEU A 24 1.13 -7.64 10.18
N PHE A 25 -0.16 -7.88 9.90
CA PHE A 25 -0.58 -9.07 9.16
C PHE A 25 -1.12 -8.70 7.80
N CYS A 26 -0.20 -8.42 6.88
CA CYS A 26 -0.49 -8.43 5.45
C CYS A 26 -0.55 -9.91 5.04
N GLU A 27 -1.67 -10.56 5.41
CA GLU A 27 -2.03 -11.90 4.93
C GLU A 27 -1.85 -11.90 3.41
N SER A 28 -1.01 -12.80 2.89
CA SER A 28 -0.75 -12.83 1.45
C SER A 28 -2.04 -13.17 0.71
N MET A 29 -2.17 -12.73 -0.55
CA MET A 29 -3.33 -13.10 -1.36
C MET A 29 -3.52 -14.63 -1.44
N ASP A 30 -2.43 -15.37 -1.38
CA ASP A 30 -2.43 -16.83 -1.40
C ASP A 30 -3.05 -17.44 -0.13
N GLU A 31 -2.73 -16.88 1.05
CA GLU A 31 -3.30 -17.32 2.33
C GLU A 31 -4.80 -17.00 2.41
N MET A 32 -5.20 -15.83 1.91
CA MET A 32 -6.63 -15.48 1.79
C MET A 32 -7.37 -16.37 0.79
N ALA A 33 -6.73 -16.75 -0.33
CA ALA A 33 -7.32 -17.64 -1.32
C ALA A 33 -7.52 -19.06 -0.75
N GLU A 34 -6.55 -19.57 0.02
CA GLU A 34 -6.65 -20.86 0.70
C GLU A 34 -7.76 -20.85 1.77
N GLN A 35 -7.86 -19.77 2.55
CA GLN A 35 -8.93 -19.61 3.53
C GLN A 35 -10.31 -19.49 2.87
N TYR A 36 -10.42 -18.77 1.75
CA TYR A 36 -11.64 -18.71 0.94
C TYR A 36 -12.06 -20.09 0.48
N GLU A 37 -11.15 -20.88 -0.10
CA GLU A 37 -11.46 -22.24 -0.56
C GLU A 37 -11.98 -23.09 0.61
N LYS A 38 -11.34 -23.00 1.77
CA LYS A 38 -11.78 -23.72 2.97
C LYS A 38 -13.17 -23.27 3.46
N GLU A 39 -13.43 -21.97 3.53
CA GLU A 39 -14.73 -21.42 3.96
C GLU A 39 -15.84 -21.71 2.94
N TYR A 40 -15.51 -21.66 1.65
CA TYR A 40 -16.40 -22.01 0.56
C TYR A 40 -16.81 -23.48 0.61
N GLN A 41 -15.83 -24.38 0.75
CA GLN A 41 -16.07 -25.83 0.89
C GLN A 41 -16.89 -26.16 2.14
N ALA A 42 -16.68 -25.42 3.25
CA ALA A 42 -17.44 -25.59 4.48
C ALA A 42 -18.93 -25.20 4.34
N LEU A 43 -19.27 -24.33 3.38
CA LEU A 43 -20.65 -23.92 3.12
C LEU A 43 -21.41 -24.92 2.23
N ILE A 44 -20.74 -25.84 1.53
CA ILE A 44 -21.39 -26.75 0.57
C ILE A 44 -22.33 -27.73 1.29
N PRO A 45 -23.65 -27.66 1.07
CA PRO A 45 -24.59 -28.55 1.72
C PRO A 45 -24.61 -29.95 1.06
N PRO A 46 -24.97 -31.02 1.79
CA PRO A 46 -25.09 -32.37 1.23
C PRO A 46 -26.11 -32.45 0.07
N PRO A 47 -25.96 -33.40 -0.88
CA PRO A 47 -26.74 -33.46 -2.13
C PRO A 47 -28.27 -33.56 -2.01
N ASN A 48 -28.83 -33.74 -0.80
CA ASN A 48 -30.27 -33.81 -0.54
C ASN A 48 -30.77 -32.76 0.48
N SER A 49 -30.02 -31.68 0.70
CA SER A 49 -30.36 -30.65 1.68
C SER A 49 -31.20 -29.52 1.07
N SER A 50 -32.25 -29.08 1.79
CA SER A 50 -33.07 -27.93 1.45
C SER A 50 -32.37 -26.57 1.65
N MET A 51 -31.14 -26.55 2.18
CA MET A 51 -30.40 -25.32 2.52
C MET A 51 -29.62 -24.69 1.35
N ASN A 52 -29.91 -25.10 0.11
CA ASN A 52 -29.23 -24.59 -1.08
C ASN A 52 -29.41 -23.08 -1.35
N SER A 53 -30.50 -22.47 -0.87
CA SER A 53 -30.71 -21.02 -1.00
C SER A 53 -29.77 -20.23 -0.08
N ASP A 54 -29.68 -20.65 1.19
CA ASP A 54 -28.82 -20.01 2.20
C ASP A 54 -27.33 -20.20 1.84
N TYR A 55 -26.99 -21.35 1.24
CA TYR A 55 -25.67 -21.61 0.67
C TYR A 55 -25.25 -20.58 -0.38
N LYS A 56 -26.14 -20.22 -1.32
CA LYS A 56 -25.84 -19.22 -2.36
C LYS A 56 -25.67 -17.83 -1.75
N MET A 57 -26.50 -17.46 -0.79
CA MET A 57 -26.38 -16.16 -0.11
C MET A 57 -25.08 -16.07 0.70
N GLY A 58 -24.69 -17.14 1.39
CA GLY A 58 -23.42 -17.20 2.13
C GLY A 58 -22.19 -17.04 1.23
N GLN A 59 -22.16 -17.71 0.08
CA GLN A 59 -21.08 -17.56 -0.89
C GLN A 59 -20.98 -16.15 -1.46
N VAL A 60 -22.12 -15.53 -1.79
CA VAL A 60 -22.15 -14.15 -2.31
C VAL A 60 -21.68 -13.17 -1.24
N ALA A 61 -22.09 -13.36 0.02
CA ALA A 61 -21.65 -12.51 1.12
C ALA A 61 -20.13 -12.61 1.36
N LEU A 62 -19.57 -13.83 1.34
CA LEU A 62 -18.11 -14.01 1.44
C LEU A 62 -17.39 -13.40 0.24
N GLY A 63 -17.83 -13.71 -0.99
CA GLY A 63 -17.22 -13.19 -2.20
C GLY A 63 -17.20 -11.66 -2.25
N THR A 64 -18.27 -11.00 -1.82
CA THR A 64 -18.34 -9.53 -1.74
C THR A 64 -17.45 -8.95 -0.66
N MET A 65 -17.39 -9.57 0.52
CA MET A 65 -16.49 -9.15 1.61
C MET A 65 -15.01 -9.23 1.19
N TYR A 66 -14.58 -10.35 0.59
CA TYR A 66 -13.20 -10.51 0.13
C TYR A 66 -12.88 -9.59 -1.04
N THR A 67 -13.80 -9.40 -1.99
CA THR A 67 -13.62 -8.41 -3.08
C THR A 67 -13.38 -7.01 -2.50
N GLY A 68 -14.15 -6.61 -1.48
CA GLY A 68 -13.92 -5.34 -0.78
C GLY A 68 -12.53 -5.26 -0.11
N LYS A 69 -12.08 -6.33 0.55
CA LYS A 69 -10.74 -6.42 1.18
C LYS A 69 -9.62 -6.31 0.14
N SER A 70 -9.75 -7.00 -0.99
CA SER A 70 -8.78 -6.98 -2.10
C SER A 70 -8.68 -5.61 -2.77
N ILE A 71 -9.83 -4.95 -3.04
CA ILE A 71 -9.85 -3.60 -3.61
C ILE A 71 -9.14 -2.60 -2.68
N LYS A 72 -9.40 -2.70 -1.36
CA LYS A 72 -8.72 -1.86 -0.37
C LYS A 72 -7.21 -2.08 -0.35
N MET A 73 -6.77 -3.34 -0.38
CA MET A 73 -5.35 -3.68 -0.41
C MET A 73 -4.65 -3.13 -1.66
N LEU A 74 -5.28 -3.27 -2.84
CA LEU A 74 -4.76 -2.69 -4.09
C LEU A 74 -4.69 -1.17 -4.03
N TYR A 75 -5.68 -0.51 -3.44
CA TYR A 75 -5.68 0.93 -3.24
C TYR A 75 -4.49 1.38 -2.37
N ASP A 76 -4.28 0.72 -1.23
CA ASP A 76 -3.19 1.02 -0.30
C ASP A 76 -1.81 0.77 -0.95
N GLN A 77 -1.68 -0.30 -1.74
CA GLN A 77 -0.48 -0.61 -2.51
C GLN A 77 -0.18 0.46 -3.57
N ASN A 78 -1.19 0.88 -4.32
CA ASN A 78 -1.04 1.92 -5.35
C ASN A 78 -0.61 3.26 -4.72
N GLN A 79 -1.17 3.62 -3.57
CA GLN A 79 -0.78 4.85 -2.87
C GLN A 79 0.70 4.79 -2.45
N LYS A 80 1.14 3.66 -1.88
CA LYS A 80 2.55 3.46 -1.52
C LYS A 80 3.47 3.52 -2.73
N GLN A 81 3.03 2.98 -3.88
CA GLN A 81 3.81 3.03 -5.12
C GLN A 81 3.93 4.46 -5.65
N ILE A 82 2.88 5.28 -5.55
CA ILE A 82 2.92 6.71 -5.89
C ILE A 82 3.96 7.43 -5.03
N ASP A 83 3.97 7.20 -3.72
CA ASP A 83 4.92 7.82 -2.80
C ASP A 83 6.37 7.40 -3.13
N GLN A 84 6.59 6.12 -3.43
CA GLN A 84 7.90 5.62 -3.86
C GLN A 84 8.36 6.24 -5.19
N ASN A 85 7.45 6.42 -6.13
CA ASN A 85 7.75 7.07 -7.40
C ASN A 85 8.16 8.54 -7.20
N GLN A 86 7.53 9.27 -6.29
CA GLN A 86 7.92 10.66 -5.97
C GLN A 86 9.36 10.73 -5.42
N ILE A 87 9.72 9.81 -4.52
CA ILE A 87 11.09 9.71 -3.99
C ILE A 87 12.07 9.38 -5.13
N MET A 88 11.69 8.52 -6.06
CA MET A 88 12.51 8.15 -7.20
C MET A 88 12.77 9.32 -8.15
N ILE A 89 11.76 10.16 -8.40
CA ILE A 89 11.90 11.39 -9.20
C ILE A 89 12.96 12.32 -8.58
N LEU A 90 12.88 12.57 -7.27
CA LEU A 90 13.86 13.42 -6.58
C LEU A 90 15.29 12.86 -6.68
N LYS A 91 15.45 11.54 -6.63
CA LYS A 91 16.76 10.90 -6.83
C LYS A 91 17.27 11.07 -8.26
N TYR A 92 16.39 10.99 -9.26
CA TYR A 92 16.79 11.21 -10.65
C TYR A 92 17.20 12.66 -10.92
N ASP A 93 16.52 13.65 -10.33
CA ASP A 93 16.92 15.05 -10.43
C ASP A 93 18.34 15.28 -9.89
N GLU A 94 18.67 14.65 -8.76
CA GLU A 94 20.00 14.70 -8.18
C GLU A 94 21.06 14.04 -9.09
N ILE A 95 20.75 12.90 -9.70
CA ILE A 95 21.64 12.23 -10.66
C ILE A 95 21.86 13.12 -11.90
N ILE A 96 20.81 13.76 -12.42
CA ILE A 96 20.91 14.69 -13.56
C ILE A 96 21.82 15.86 -13.20
N ARG A 97 21.68 16.42 -12.00
CA ARG A 97 22.53 17.50 -11.49
C ARG A 97 23.99 17.08 -11.46
N GLN A 98 24.29 15.93 -10.87
CA GLN A 98 25.65 15.37 -10.79
C GLN A 98 26.24 15.12 -12.19
N ASN A 99 25.46 14.56 -13.11
CA ASN A 99 25.91 14.32 -14.48
C ASN A 99 26.25 15.63 -15.21
N ASN A 100 25.46 16.69 -15.02
CA ASN A 100 25.75 18.01 -15.59
C ASN A 100 27.06 18.60 -15.04
N GLU A 101 27.33 18.39 -13.74
CA GLU A 101 28.57 18.84 -13.11
C GLU A 101 29.78 18.08 -13.67
N ILE A 102 29.68 16.75 -13.82
CA ILE A 102 30.70 15.93 -14.47
C ILE A 102 30.97 16.42 -15.90
N ILE A 103 29.91 16.66 -16.69
CA ILE A 103 30.06 17.19 -18.06
C ILE A 103 30.80 18.53 -18.06
N ASN A 104 30.49 19.43 -17.13
CA ASN A 104 31.18 20.72 -17.03
C ASN A 104 32.65 20.55 -16.66
N LEU A 105 32.97 19.68 -15.71
CA LEU A 105 34.36 19.37 -15.34
C LEU A 105 35.13 18.79 -16.53
N LEU A 106 34.53 17.85 -17.26
CA LEU A 106 35.12 17.26 -18.47
C LEU A 106 35.37 18.33 -19.56
N LYS A 107 34.43 19.27 -19.77
CA LYS A 107 34.62 20.40 -20.69
C LYS A 107 35.80 21.29 -20.30
N ILE A 108 35.95 21.59 -19.01
CA ILE A 108 37.08 22.38 -18.49
C ILE A 108 38.40 21.65 -18.76
N ILE A 109 38.46 20.35 -18.46
CA ILE A 109 39.65 19.53 -18.70
C ILE A 109 40.00 19.50 -20.20
N ALA A 110 39.01 19.24 -21.06
CA ALA A 110 39.19 19.23 -22.51
C ALA A 110 39.70 20.57 -23.04
N LYS A 111 39.17 21.69 -22.54
CA LYS A 111 39.60 23.04 -22.90
C LYS A 111 41.02 23.35 -22.42
N LYS A 112 41.41 22.84 -21.25
CA LYS A 112 42.76 23.01 -20.68
C LYS A 112 43.80 22.10 -21.35
N GLY A 113 43.37 20.96 -21.90
CA GLY A 113 44.21 20.00 -22.62
C GLY A 113 44.42 20.33 -24.10
N MET A 114 43.75 21.36 -24.67
CA MET A 114 44.03 21.83 -26.03
C MET A 114 45.28 22.72 -26.03
N PRO A 115 46.38 22.33 -26.72
CA PRO A 115 47.47 23.26 -27.00
C PRO A 115 46.97 24.40 -27.91
N ALA A 116 47.47 25.61 -27.69
CA ALA A 116 47.14 26.78 -28.51
C ALA A 116 47.47 26.52 -30.00
N PRO A 117 46.69 27.09 -30.95
CA PRO A 117 46.99 26.98 -32.37
C PRO A 117 48.33 27.62 -32.75
#